data_AF-A0A9D8J4E5-F1
#
_entry.id   AF-A0A9D8J4E5-F1
#
_cell.length_a   1.000
_cell.length_b   1.000
_cell.length_c   1.000
_cell.angle_alpha   90.00
_cell.angle_beta   90.00
_cell.angle_gamma   90.00
#
_symmetry.space_group_name_H-M   'P 1'
#
loop_
_entity.id
_entity.type
_entity.pdbx_description
1 polymer ?
#
loop_
_entity_poly.entity_id
_entity_poly.type
_entity_poly.pdbx_seq_one_letter_code
_entity_poly.pdbx_strand_id
1 'polypeptide(L)'
;MCWCTASAVSTAPARSTACCRNVSIERRWPRLRPNTCGMPGARRKATPNTGPSTSTSSDPSTAVPSRSESPGLGRHDGRGGHATALIAAALAAACLDAAAASDPAAAGTARICLSHFPGHAPWALTVELADTETQRARGLMDRVSLPADAGMLFRYPQVQPPTTGFWMPRVPFPVDIAFLDAAGAVLAVRTMPPCTHPEQAPCPIYRAGVPFASALEVNGGALAAHGVRAGHSRAVPCTTDRPRAD
;
A
#
# COMPACT_ATOMS: atom_id res chain seq x y z
N MET A 1 -28.18 -12.10 56.21
CA MET A 1 -29.53 -12.36 55.69
C MET A 1 -30.54 -11.47 56.40
N CYS A 2 -31.25 -10.60 55.68
CA CYS A 2 -32.62 -10.16 55.98
C CYS A 2 -33.15 -9.46 54.73
N TRP A 3 -34.22 -10.02 54.17
CA TRP A 3 -34.94 -9.51 53.02
C TRP A 3 -35.89 -8.38 53.43
N CYS A 4 -36.09 -7.40 52.56
CA CYS A 4 -37.33 -6.65 52.47
C CYS A 4 -37.66 -6.43 51.00
N THR A 5 -38.62 -7.23 50.52
CA THR A 5 -39.39 -7.02 49.31
C THR A 5 -40.50 -6.00 49.58
N ALA A 6 -40.72 -5.06 48.67
CA ALA A 6 -42.04 -4.45 48.46
C ALA A 6 -42.14 -3.91 47.03
N SER A 7 -42.99 -4.55 46.23
CA SER A 7 -43.46 -4.10 44.93
C SER A 7 -44.75 -3.29 45.10
N ALA A 8 -44.89 -2.19 44.35
CA ALA A 8 -46.16 -1.63 43.86
C ALA A 8 -45.80 -0.59 42.78
N VAL A 9 -45.99 -0.86 41.48
CA VAL A 9 -47.21 -0.66 40.68
C VAL A 9 -47.71 0.80 40.69
N SER A 10 -47.53 1.52 39.57
CA SER A 10 -48.65 2.19 38.87
C SER A 10 -48.19 2.86 37.55
N THR A 11 -48.75 2.36 36.47
CA THR A 11 -49.27 2.98 35.22
C THR A 11 -48.90 4.43 34.84
N ALA A 12 -48.25 4.54 33.66
CA ALA A 12 -48.34 5.46 32.49
C ALA A 12 -49.27 6.72 32.48
N PRO A 13 -49.30 7.54 31.40
CA PRO A 13 -48.23 8.15 30.58
C PRO A 13 -48.43 9.69 30.42
N ALA A 14 -47.42 10.44 29.95
CA ALA A 14 -47.68 11.71 29.26
C ALA A 14 -46.51 12.12 28.36
N ARG A 15 -46.81 12.32 27.07
CA ARG A 15 -46.00 13.03 26.10
C ARG A 15 -45.85 14.50 26.53
N SER A 16 -44.67 15.08 26.39
CA SER A 16 -44.58 16.49 26.01
C SER A 16 -43.31 16.77 25.22
N THR A 17 -43.55 17.40 24.07
CA THR A 17 -42.60 17.88 23.07
C THR A 17 -41.80 19.07 23.62
N ALA A 18 -40.52 19.09 23.26
CA ALA A 18 -39.62 20.25 23.04
C ALA A 18 -39.76 21.52 23.89
N CYS A 19 -38.65 21.95 24.50
CA CYS A 19 -38.08 23.25 24.10
C CYS A 19 -36.60 23.36 24.48
N CYS A 20 -35.79 23.74 23.50
CA CYS A 20 -34.37 24.01 23.59
C CYS A 20 -34.05 25.01 24.71
N ARG A 21 -33.04 24.70 25.53
CA ARG A 21 -32.26 25.73 26.22
C ARG A 21 -30.77 25.49 26.02
N ASN A 22 -30.19 26.43 25.29
CA ASN A 22 -28.77 26.72 25.19
C ASN A 22 -28.13 26.71 26.58
N VAL A 23 -27.15 25.83 26.80
CA VAL A 23 -26.19 25.97 27.90
C VAL A 23 -24.84 26.28 27.26
N SER A 24 -24.50 27.57 27.30
CA SER A 24 -23.14 28.07 27.09
C SER A 24 -22.26 27.51 28.21
N ILE A 25 -21.38 26.57 27.89
CA ILE A 25 -20.32 26.12 28.79
C ILE A 25 -19.08 26.98 28.49
N GLU A 26 -18.95 28.09 29.22
CA GLU A 26 -17.69 28.82 29.30
C GLU A 26 -16.64 27.93 29.99
N ARG A 27 -15.60 27.56 29.23
CA ARG A 27 -14.43 26.85 29.72
C ARG A 27 -13.56 27.80 30.53
N ARG A 28 -13.59 27.67 31.86
CA ARG A 28 -12.64 28.32 32.78
C ARG A 28 -11.39 27.45 32.93
N TRP A 29 -10.33 27.78 32.20
CA TRP A 29 -8.97 27.25 32.43
C TRP A 29 -8.32 27.96 33.62
N PRO A 30 -7.69 27.25 34.59
CA PRO A 30 -6.86 27.89 35.58
C PRO A 30 -5.50 28.29 35.00
N ARG A 31 -5.12 29.55 35.24
CA ARG A 31 -3.83 30.15 34.90
C ARG A 31 -2.73 29.55 35.78
N LEU A 32 -1.74 28.89 35.18
CA LEU A 32 -0.47 28.62 35.83
C LEU A 32 0.48 29.80 35.59
N ARG A 33 1.15 30.24 36.66
CA ARG A 33 2.07 31.38 36.69
C ARG A 33 3.43 31.03 36.10
N PRO A 34 4.16 32.04 35.58
CA PRO A 34 5.50 31.87 35.03
C PRO A 34 6.55 31.90 36.15
N ASN A 35 7.45 30.92 36.16
CA ASN A 35 8.68 31.00 36.94
C ASN A 35 9.85 31.27 35.99
N THR A 36 10.38 32.48 36.06
CA THR A 36 11.67 32.89 35.50
C THR A 36 12.72 32.91 36.61
N CYS A 37 13.84 32.23 36.39
CA CYS A 37 15.20 32.46 36.92
C CYS A 37 16.09 31.66 35.94
N GLY A 38 17.18 32.11 35.33
CA GLY A 38 18.20 33.11 35.65
C GLY A 38 19.52 32.50 35.14
N MET A 39 20.07 33.06 34.06
CA MET A 39 21.36 32.75 33.37
C MET A 39 22.58 32.74 34.35
N PRO A 40 23.78 32.15 34.08
CA PRO A 40 24.55 32.38 32.84
C PRO A 40 25.54 31.29 32.31
N GLY A 41 25.85 31.40 31.01
CA GLY A 41 27.21 31.40 30.45
C GLY A 41 28.07 30.12 30.50
N ALA A 42 28.20 29.42 29.36
CA ALA A 42 29.43 28.70 29.04
C ALA A 42 29.65 28.60 27.52
N ARG A 43 30.54 29.47 27.04
CA ARG A 43 31.09 29.53 25.68
C ARG A 43 32.28 28.56 25.61
N ARG A 44 32.24 27.50 24.80
CA ARG A 44 33.43 26.71 24.38
C ARG A 44 33.22 26.26 22.92
N LYS A 45 33.77 27.02 21.98
CA LYS A 45 35.01 26.76 21.21
C LYS A 45 34.91 25.55 20.27
N ALA A 46 34.61 25.87 19.01
CA ALA A 46 34.96 25.06 17.85
C ALA A 46 36.48 24.87 17.80
N THR A 47 36.91 23.64 17.56
CA THR A 47 38.27 23.28 17.18
C THR A 47 38.27 22.92 15.69
N PRO A 48 39.05 23.61 14.84
CA PRO A 48 39.35 23.14 13.50
C PRO A 48 40.53 22.16 13.59
N ASN A 49 40.38 20.95 13.06
CA ASN A 49 41.53 20.08 12.82
C ASN A 49 41.96 20.24 11.37
N THR A 50 43.16 20.81 11.21
CA THR A 50 43.91 20.96 9.98
C THR A 50 45.14 20.08 10.13
N GLY A 51 45.42 19.21 9.15
CA GLY A 51 46.61 18.37 9.10
C GLY A 51 46.69 17.60 7.77
N PRO A 52 47.89 17.27 7.28
CA PRO A 52 48.32 17.78 5.98
C PRO A 52 48.31 16.77 4.82
N SER A 53 48.42 17.36 3.63
CA SER A 53 48.79 16.81 2.33
C SER A 53 50.00 15.87 2.33
N THR A 54 49.93 14.80 1.53
CA THR A 54 51.05 14.36 0.68
C THR A 54 50.53 13.81 -0.63
N SER A 55 50.97 14.48 -1.70
CA SER A 55 50.96 14.12 -3.10
C SER A 55 51.79 12.87 -3.39
N THR A 56 51.32 12.00 -4.29
CA THR A 56 52.21 11.34 -5.25
C THR A 56 51.48 11.13 -6.58
N SER A 57 51.87 11.96 -7.55
CA SER A 57 51.70 11.78 -8.98
C SER A 57 52.47 10.56 -9.49
N SER A 58 51.96 9.84 -10.49
CA SER A 58 52.72 9.32 -11.64
C SER A 58 51.77 8.70 -12.68
N ASP A 59 51.59 9.44 -13.76
CA ASP A 59 51.25 9.07 -15.15
C ASP A 59 52.12 7.91 -15.72
N PRO A 60 52.05 7.56 -17.04
CA PRO A 60 50.92 7.23 -17.92
C PRO A 60 51.28 5.97 -18.79
N SER A 61 50.67 5.85 -19.98
CA SER A 61 51.05 4.95 -21.11
C SER A 61 50.28 3.62 -21.12
N THR A 62 49.65 3.14 -22.21
CA THR A 62 50.04 3.22 -23.63
C THR A 62 48.86 2.83 -24.56
N ALA A 63 48.91 3.40 -25.76
CA ALA A 63 48.16 3.19 -27.02
C ALA A 63 47.37 1.87 -27.33
N VAL A 64 46.15 2.05 -27.89
CA VAL A 64 45.63 1.72 -29.27
C VAL A 64 46.46 0.69 -30.10
N PRO A 65 45.92 -0.33 -30.84
CA PRO A 65 44.91 -0.15 -31.90
C PRO A 65 43.92 -1.30 -32.26
N SER A 66 43.04 -0.90 -33.19
CA SER A 66 42.05 -1.54 -34.08
C SER A 66 42.38 -2.90 -34.73
N ARG A 67 41.33 -3.69 -35.00
CA ARG A 67 41.04 -4.50 -36.23
C ARG A 67 39.76 -5.33 -35.97
N SER A 68 38.64 -5.10 -36.66
CA SER A 68 38.27 -5.64 -37.97
C SER A 68 38.57 -7.13 -38.14
N GLU A 69 37.54 -7.96 -38.21
CA GLU A 69 37.28 -8.89 -39.34
C GLU A 69 36.18 -9.91 -38.94
N SER A 70 35.10 -9.92 -39.73
CA SER A 70 34.14 -11.03 -39.84
C SER A 70 34.63 -11.97 -40.95
N PRO A 71 34.48 -13.29 -40.77
CA PRO A 71 33.89 -14.11 -41.83
C PRO A 71 32.98 -15.19 -41.23
N GLY A 72 32.12 -15.90 -41.94
CA GLY A 72 31.91 -16.02 -43.37
C GLY A 72 30.68 -16.90 -43.60
N LEU A 73 30.02 -16.64 -44.72
CA LEU A 73 28.83 -17.32 -45.20
C LEU A 73 29.22 -18.68 -45.80
N GLY A 74 28.78 -19.79 -45.19
CA GLY A 74 28.96 -21.14 -45.72
C GLY A 74 27.69 -21.62 -46.42
N ARG A 75 27.70 -21.66 -47.75
CA ARG A 75 26.75 -22.41 -48.59
C ARG A 75 27.15 -23.89 -48.58
N HIS A 76 26.16 -24.78 -48.44
CA HIS A 76 26.29 -26.18 -48.85
C HIS A 76 25.16 -26.52 -49.83
N ASP A 77 25.53 -26.68 -51.10
CA ASP A 77 24.77 -27.35 -52.16
C ASP A 77 25.26 -28.82 -52.27
N GLY A 78 24.35 -29.73 -52.64
CA GLY A 78 24.64 -31.12 -53.07
C GLY A 78 23.75 -32.15 -52.37
N ARG A 79 22.59 -32.55 -52.91
CA ARG A 79 22.32 -33.46 -54.06
C ARG A 79 22.76 -34.91 -53.82
N GLY A 80 21.79 -35.82 -53.67
CA GLY A 80 21.97 -37.28 -53.74
C GLY A 80 20.66 -38.00 -53.42
N GLY A 81 20.14 -38.80 -54.36
CA GLY A 81 18.76 -39.29 -54.36
C GLY A 81 18.54 -40.74 -53.95
N HIS A 82 17.23 -41.07 -53.99
CA HIS A 82 16.57 -42.37 -54.17
C HIS A 82 16.66 -43.43 -53.05
N ALA A 83 15.52 -43.72 -52.42
CA ALA A 83 14.96 -45.07 -52.37
C ALA A 83 13.55 -45.07 -51.74
N THR A 84 12.66 -45.77 -52.43
CA THR A 84 11.26 -46.11 -52.13
C THR A 84 11.06 -46.88 -50.82
N ALA A 85 9.95 -46.65 -50.10
CA ALA A 85 9.06 -47.70 -49.57
C ALA A 85 7.97 -47.17 -48.60
N LEU A 86 6.71 -47.50 -48.96
CA LEU A 86 5.62 -47.98 -48.09
C LEU A 86 4.80 -47.01 -47.18
N ILE A 87 3.52 -46.88 -47.56
CA ILE A 87 2.28 -47.13 -46.77
C ILE A 87 2.34 -46.80 -45.26
N ALA A 88 1.53 -45.82 -44.82
CA ALA A 88 0.43 -46.01 -43.85
C ALA A 88 0.11 -44.73 -43.04
N ALA A 89 -1.19 -44.52 -42.86
CA ALA A 89 -1.83 -43.96 -41.68
C ALA A 89 -1.69 -42.45 -41.39
N ALA A 90 -2.83 -41.79 -41.57
CA ALA A 90 -3.25 -40.64 -40.80
C ALA A 90 -2.94 -40.80 -39.29
N LEU A 91 -2.46 -39.72 -38.67
CA LEU A 91 -2.74 -39.23 -37.30
C LEU A 91 -1.57 -38.39 -36.78
N ALA A 92 -1.72 -37.07 -36.86
CA ALA A 92 -1.11 -36.15 -35.90
C ALA A 92 -1.89 -34.82 -35.90
N ALA A 93 -3.20 -34.91 -35.67
CA ALA A 93 -3.99 -33.80 -35.16
C ALA A 93 -3.97 -33.88 -33.62
N ALA A 94 -2.91 -33.36 -33.00
CA ALA A 94 -2.74 -33.15 -31.55
C ALA A 94 -1.34 -32.51 -31.38
N CYS A 95 -1.10 -31.36 -30.76
CA CYS A 95 -1.88 -30.59 -29.81
C CYS A 95 -1.70 -29.10 -30.16
N LEU A 96 -2.79 -28.38 -30.44
CA LEU A 96 -2.81 -26.96 -30.10
C LEU A 96 -3.07 -26.92 -28.59
N ASP A 97 -2.01 -27.04 -27.80
CA ASP A 97 -2.05 -26.46 -26.45
C ASP A 97 -2.07 -24.95 -26.67
N ALA A 98 -3.28 -24.42 -26.86
CA ALA A 98 -3.55 -23.03 -26.56
C ALA A 98 -3.32 -22.90 -25.05
N ALA A 99 -2.06 -22.71 -24.65
CA ALA A 99 -1.74 -22.04 -23.42
C ALA A 99 -2.45 -20.69 -23.52
N ALA A 100 -3.64 -20.61 -22.91
CA ALA A 100 -4.26 -19.36 -22.61
C ALA A 100 -3.24 -18.61 -21.76
N ALA A 101 -2.47 -17.74 -22.41
CA ALA A 101 -1.60 -16.81 -21.74
C ALA A 101 -2.52 -15.90 -20.96
N SER A 102 -2.80 -16.28 -19.70
CA SER A 102 -3.39 -15.40 -18.71
C SER A 102 -2.54 -14.14 -18.72
N ASP A 103 -3.14 -13.03 -19.15
CA ASP A 103 -2.45 -11.76 -19.21
C ASP A 103 -1.85 -11.48 -17.81
N PRO A 104 -0.52 -11.38 -17.66
CA PRO A 104 0.10 -11.12 -16.36
C PRO A 104 -0.35 -9.77 -15.76
N ALA A 105 -1.04 -8.94 -16.55
CA ALA A 105 -1.65 -7.69 -16.13
C ALA A 105 -3.10 -7.80 -15.62
N ALA A 106 -3.79 -8.94 -15.79
CA ALA A 106 -5.16 -9.10 -15.30
C ALA A 106 -5.17 -9.29 -13.77
N ALA A 107 -5.04 -8.19 -13.03
CA ALA A 107 -5.25 -8.15 -11.60
C ALA A 107 -6.70 -8.56 -11.29
N GLY A 108 -6.86 -9.61 -10.48
CA GLY A 108 -8.18 -9.99 -9.99
C GLY A 108 -8.81 -8.88 -9.15
N THR A 109 -10.13 -8.92 -8.97
CA THR A 109 -10.83 -8.03 -8.02
C THR A 109 -11.44 -8.83 -6.88
N ALA A 110 -11.57 -8.20 -5.72
CA ALA A 110 -12.24 -8.77 -4.55
C ALA A 110 -13.13 -7.73 -3.87
N ARG A 111 -14.17 -8.18 -3.17
CA ARG A 111 -14.98 -7.32 -2.30
C ARG A 111 -14.53 -7.50 -0.85
N ILE A 112 -14.08 -6.42 -0.23
CA ILE A 112 -13.71 -6.39 1.19
C ILE A 112 -14.56 -5.38 1.94
N CYS A 113 -14.79 -5.67 3.21
CA CYS A 113 -15.55 -4.85 4.13
C CYS A 113 -14.63 -4.47 5.29
N LEU A 114 -14.41 -3.17 5.47
CA LEU A 114 -13.74 -2.61 6.65
C LEU A 114 -14.78 -2.46 7.75
N SER A 115 -14.61 -3.26 8.79
CA SER A 115 -15.41 -3.23 10.01
C SER A 115 -14.60 -2.60 11.13
N HIS A 116 -15.24 -1.73 11.89
CA HIS A 116 -14.85 -1.25 13.22
C HIS A 116 -15.69 -1.98 14.29
N PHE A 117 -15.32 -1.84 15.57
CA PHE A 117 -16.06 -2.37 16.73
C PHE A 117 -17.61 -2.16 16.61
N PRO A 118 -18.42 -3.03 17.24
CA PRO A 118 -19.86 -3.16 16.95
C PRO A 118 -20.62 -1.84 17.06
N GLY A 119 -21.54 -1.59 16.13
CA GLY A 119 -22.46 -0.44 16.14
C GLY A 119 -22.43 0.45 14.90
N HIS A 120 -21.54 0.20 13.94
CA HIS A 120 -21.43 0.96 12.71
C HIS A 120 -21.46 0.04 11.49
N ALA A 121 -22.09 0.48 10.40
CA ALA A 121 -22.15 -0.29 9.16
C ALA A 121 -20.74 -0.45 8.55
N PRO A 122 -20.39 -1.65 8.04
CA PRO A 122 -19.09 -1.86 7.41
C PRO A 122 -18.95 -1.03 6.13
N TRP A 123 -17.77 -0.49 5.89
CA TRP A 123 -17.44 0.18 4.64
C TRP A 123 -16.99 -0.85 3.61
N ALA A 124 -17.78 -1.02 2.56
CA ALA A 124 -17.52 -1.97 1.48
C ALA A 124 -16.64 -1.34 0.39
N LEU A 125 -15.65 -2.08 -0.06
CA LEU A 125 -14.69 -1.70 -1.10
C LEU A 125 -14.60 -2.81 -2.16
N THR A 126 -14.53 -2.39 -3.42
CA THR A 126 -14.05 -3.25 -4.51
C THR A 126 -12.57 -2.99 -4.70
N VAL A 127 -11.73 -3.99 -4.42
CA VAL A 127 -10.28 -3.84 -4.48
C VAL A 127 -9.68 -4.64 -5.61
N GLU A 128 -8.73 -4.05 -6.32
CA GLU A 128 -7.84 -4.77 -7.22
C GLU A 128 -6.75 -5.50 -6.44
N LEU A 129 -6.41 -6.72 -6.85
CA LEU A 129 -5.44 -7.56 -6.17
C LEU A 129 -4.05 -7.40 -6.79
N ALA A 130 -3.07 -7.04 -5.96
CA ALA A 130 -1.66 -7.01 -6.32
C ALA A 130 -0.93 -8.19 -5.66
N ASP A 131 -0.92 -9.32 -6.37
CA ASP A 131 -0.39 -10.61 -5.89
C ASP A 131 1.01 -10.92 -6.41
N THR A 132 1.36 -10.39 -7.58
CA THR A 132 2.69 -10.55 -8.17
C THR A 132 3.60 -9.40 -7.78
N GLU A 133 4.92 -9.62 -7.86
CA GLU A 133 5.89 -8.54 -7.64
C GLU A 133 5.68 -7.39 -8.61
N THR A 134 5.44 -7.67 -9.89
CA THR A 134 5.16 -6.65 -10.91
C THR A 134 3.89 -5.85 -10.59
N GLN A 135 2.81 -6.50 -10.15
CA GLN A 135 1.59 -5.81 -9.76
C GLN A 135 1.82 -4.90 -8.53
N ARG A 136 2.52 -5.40 -7.51
CA ARG A 136 2.85 -4.61 -6.31
C ARG A 136 3.81 -3.45 -6.62
N ALA A 137 4.80 -3.68 -7.47
CA ALA A 137 5.75 -2.65 -7.89
C ALA A 137 5.05 -1.56 -8.71
N ARG A 138 4.03 -1.90 -9.50
CA ARG A 138 3.22 -0.95 -10.27
C ARG A 138 2.22 -0.19 -9.40
N GLY A 139 1.53 -0.84 -8.48
CA GLY A 139 0.54 -0.20 -7.62
C GLY A 139 -0.47 0.68 -8.40
N LEU A 140 -0.75 1.87 -7.88
CA LEU A 140 -1.65 2.86 -8.48
C LEU A 140 -0.98 3.82 -9.48
N MET A 141 0.25 3.55 -9.93
CA MET A 141 0.98 4.43 -10.85
C MET A 141 0.19 4.72 -12.14
N ASP A 142 0.33 5.95 -12.63
CA ASP A 142 -0.27 6.47 -13.87
C ASP A 142 -1.80 6.52 -13.90
N ARG A 143 -2.47 6.21 -12.78
CA ARG A 143 -3.90 6.40 -12.65
C ARG A 143 -4.23 7.88 -12.50
N VAL A 144 -5.29 8.33 -13.16
CA VAL A 144 -5.78 9.72 -13.02
C VAL A 144 -6.59 9.88 -11.73
N SER A 145 -7.29 8.82 -11.30
CA SER A 145 -8.16 8.82 -10.12
C SER A 145 -8.42 7.39 -9.62
N LEU A 146 -8.95 7.28 -8.39
CA LEU A 146 -9.47 6.04 -7.82
C LEU A 146 -10.94 6.27 -7.39
N PRO A 147 -11.91 5.42 -7.78
CA PRO A 147 -13.29 5.56 -7.32
C PRO A 147 -13.41 5.53 -5.78
N ALA A 148 -14.42 6.21 -5.23
CA ALA A 148 -14.58 6.37 -3.77
C ALA A 148 -14.62 5.03 -3.01
N ASP A 149 -15.33 4.05 -3.57
CA ASP A 149 -15.49 2.70 -3.00
C ASP A 149 -14.54 1.68 -3.64
N ALA A 150 -13.37 2.13 -4.10
CA ALA A 150 -12.35 1.29 -4.70
C ALA A 150 -11.01 1.38 -3.97
N GLY A 151 -10.18 0.36 -4.16
CA GLY A 151 -8.84 0.31 -3.60
C GLY A 151 -7.95 -0.70 -4.29
N MET A 152 -6.74 -0.87 -3.76
CA MET A 152 -5.82 -1.92 -4.17
C MET A 152 -5.30 -2.67 -2.95
N LEU A 153 -5.40 -3.99 -2.97
CA LEU A 153 -4.94 -4.87 -1.91
C LEU A 153 -3.65 -5.59 -2.33
N PHE A 154 -2.55 -5.21 -1.72
CA PHE A 154 -1.23 -5.80 -1.88
C PHE A 154 -1.13 -7.00 -0.95
N ARG A 155 -1.10 -8.22 -1.52
CA ARG A 155 -0.93 -9.45 -0.73
C ARG A 155 0.48 -9.97 -0.90
N TYR A 156 1.09 -10.35 0.22
CA TYR A 156 2.43 -10.91 0.22
C TYR A 156 2.37 -12.40 0.55
N PRO A 157 3.21 -13.23 -0.09
CA PRO A 157 3.29 -14.64 0.25
C PRO A 157 3.88 -14.86 1.65
N GLN A 158 4.62 -13.88 2.18
CA GLN A 158 5.28 -13.93 3.48
C GLN A 158 5.08 -12.60 4.22
N VAL A 159 5.10 -12.63 5.55
CA VAL A 159 5.04 -11.42 6.39
C VAL A 159 6.23 -10.53 6.07
N GLN A 160 5.95 -9.25 5.80
CA GLN A 160 6.93 -8.23 5.49
C GLN A 160 7.47 -7.58 6.78
N PRO A 161 8.77 -7.22 6.82
CA PRO A 161 9.36 -6.56 7.98
C PRO A 161 8.86 -5.11 8.16
N PRO A 162 8.98 -4.54 9.37
CA PRO A 162 8.60 -3.14 9.66
C PRO A 162 9.27 -2.10 8.77
N THR A 163 10.43 -2.43 8.21
CA THR A 163 11.24 -1.57 7.35
C THR A 163 10.74 -1.50 5.91
N THR A 164 9.88 -2.44 5.48
CA THR A 164 9.22 -2.40 4.18
C THR A 164 8.27 -1.22 4.13
N GLY A 165 8.23 -0.55 2.98
CA GLY A 165 7.42 0.65 2.81
C GLY A 165 6.93 0.81 1.38
N PHE A 166 6.03 1.77 1.23
CA PHE A 166 5.41 2.14 -0.03
C PHE A 166 5.93 3.49 -0.50
N TRP A 167 5.76 3.78 -1.77
CA TRP A 167 6.18 5.01 -2.42
C TRP A 167 5.13 5.42 -3.45
N MET A 168 5.15 6.68 -3.86
CA MET A 168 4.07 7.29 -4.66
C MET A 168 4.49 7.76 -6.07
N PRO A 169 5.52 7.19 -6.74
CA PRO A 169 5.99 7.77 -8.00
C PRO A 169 4.90 7.72 -9.05
N ARG A 170 4.65 8.83 -9.76
CA ARG A 170 3.63 8.97 -10.81
C ARG A 170 2.20 8.68 -10.32
N VAL A 171 1.91 8.91 -9.04
CA VAL A 171 0.54 8.91 -8.50
C VAL A 171 0.11 10.37 -8.24
N PRO A 172 -0.87 10.91 -8.99
CA PRO A 172 -1.23 12.33 -8.95
C PRO A 172 -2.27 12.70 -7.88
N PHE A 173 -2.71 11.75 -7.05
CA PHE A 173 -3.71 11.95 -5.99
C PHE A 173 -3.22 11.37 -4.65
N PRO A 174 -3.69 11.90 -3.51
CA PRO A 174 -3.31 11.39 -2.20
C PRO A 174 -3.91 9.99 -1.98
N VAL A 175 -3.15 9.12 -1.33
CA VAL A 175 -3.55 7.73 -1.03
C VAL A 175 -3.38 7.48 0.46
N ASP A 176 -4.38 6.91 1.10
CA ASP A 176 -4.24 6.32 2.43
C ASP A 176 -3.84 4.85 2.28
N ILE A 177 -2.92 4.39 3.10
CA ILE A 177 -2.51 2.99 3.17
C ILE A 177 -2.75 2.42 4.57
N ALA A 178 -3.42 1.28 4.64
CA ALA A 178 -3.58 0.47 5.85
C ALA A 178 -2.74 -0.80 5.76
N PHE A 179 -1.83 -1.00 6.71
CA PHE A 179 -1.04 -2.23 6.85
C PHE A 179 -1.81 -3.24 7.69
N LEU A 180 -1.94 -4.47 7.21
CA LEU A 180 -2.83 -5.49 7.75
C LEU A 180 -2.08 -6.74 8.19
N ASP A 181 -2.54 -7.38 9.27
CA ASP A 181 -2.11 -8.75 9.61
C ASP A 181 -2.73 -9.82 8.68
N ALA A 182 -2.38 -11.09 8.89
CA ALA A 182 -2.88 -12.21 8.08
C ALA A 182 -4.41 -12.43 8.23
N ALA A 183 -5.01 -11.92 9.30
CA ALA A 183 -6.45 -11.97 9.55
C ALA A 183 -7.15 -10.65 9.16
N GLY A 184 -6.43 -9.72 8.53
CA GLY A 184 -6.95 -8.44 8.05
C GLY A 184 -7.07 -7.35 9.12
N ALA A 185 -6.53 -7.52 10.33
CA ALA A 185 -6.55 -6.47 11.34
C ALA A 185 -5.68 -5.29 10.89
N VAL A 186 -6.18 -4.07 11.02
CA VAL A 186 -5.42 -2.86 10.70
C VAL A 186 -4.38 -2.65 11.79
N LEU A 187 -3.10 -2.73 11.44
CA LEU A 187 -1.96 -2.59 12.34
C LEU A 187 -1.39 -1.18 12.36
N ALA A 188 -1.38 -0.53 11.19
CA ALA A 188 -0.91 0.84 11.02
C ALA A 188 -1.63 1.49 9.84
N VAL A 189 -1.75 2.81 9.87
CA VAL A 189 -2.31 3.61 8.78
C VAL A 189 -1.37 4.78 8.48
N ARG A 190 -1.24 5.15 7.21
CA ARG A 190 -0.51 6.35 6.77
C ARG A 190 -1.24 7.02 5.62
N THR A 191 -1.12 8.34 5.54
CA THR A 191 -1.54 9.12 4.36
C THR A 191 -0.29 9.48 3.57
N MET A 192 -0.32 9.22 2.27
CA MET A 192 0.78 9.42 1.35
C MET A 192 0.39 10.50 0.32
N PRO A 193 1.02 11.70 0.39
CA PRO A 193 0.84 12.74 -0.62
C PRO A 193 1.25 12.30 -2.04
N PRO A 194 0.70 12.95 -3.09
CA PRO A 194 1.11 12.74 -4.48
C PRO A 194 2.62 12.90 -4.69
N CYS A 195 3.18 12.15 -5.64
CA CYS A 195 4.55 12.34 -6.11
C CYS A 195 4.63 12.12 -7.63
N THR A 196 4.43 13.18 -8.42
CA THR A 196 4.27 13.07 -9.88
C THR A 196 5.56 13.13 -10.68
N HIS A 197 6.64 13.66 -10.10
CA HIS A 197 7.91 13.93 -10.79
C HIS A 197 9.11 13.25 -10.09
N PRO A 198 9.13 11.90 -9.99
CA PRO A 198 10.21 11.17 -9.34
C PRO A 198 11.59 11.38 -9.98
N GLU A 199 11.63 11.80 -11.25
CA GLU A 199 12.84 12.15 -11.98
C GLU A 199 13.49 13.46 -11.52
N GLN A 200 12.70 14.36 -10.91
CA GLN A 200 13.16 15.67 -10.41
C GLN A 200 13.53 15.60 -8.93
N ALA A 201 12.76 14.85 -8.14
CA ALA A 201 13.00 14.65 -6.72
C ALA A 201 12.58 13.21 -6.31
N PRO A 202 13.43 12.46 -5.59
CA PRO A 202 13.08 11.13 -5.14
C PRO A 202 11.82 11.13 -4.26
N CYS A 203 10.86 10.27 -4.57
CA CYS A 203 9.67 10.14 -3.73
C CYS A 203 10.05 9.56 -2.35
N PRO A 204 9.44 10.07 -1.26
CA PRO A 204 9.64 9.50 0.06
C PRO A 204 9.12 8.07 0.15
N ILE A 205 9.74 7.28 1.03
CA ILE A 205 9.31 5.92 1.36
C ILE A 205 8.54 5.93 2.68
N TYR A 206 7.29 5.46 2.64
CA TYR A 206 6.38 5.34 3.76
C TYR A 206 6.45 3.94 4.36
N ARG A 207 7.34 3.77 5.34
CA ARG A 207 7.53 2.48 6.04
C ARG A 207 6.33 2.10 6.89
N ALA A 208 6.01 0.81 6.92
CA ALA A 208 4.95 0.26 7.76
C ALA A 208 5.18 0.58 9.24
N GLY A 209 6.41 0.36 9.72
CA GLY A 209 6.77 0.47 11.13
C GLY A 209 6.29 -0.70 11.99
N VAL A 210 5.60 -1.68 11.39
CA VAL A 210 5.10 -2.92 12.00
C VAL A 210 5.22 -4.06 10.99
N PRO A 211 5.40 -5.33 11.41
CA PRO A 211 5.32 -6.45 10.48
C PRO A 211 3.89 -6.59 9.94
N PHE A 212 3.73 -6.89 8.66
CA PHE A 212 2.40 -6.96 8.02
C PHE A 212 2.35 -8.05 6.95
N ALA A 213 1.15 -8.60 6.70
CA ALA A 213 0.94 -9.64 5.68
C ALA A 213 0.32 -9.09 4.40
N SER A 214 -0.42 -7.98 4.49
CA SER A 214 -0.99 -7.29 3.34
C SER A 214 -1.11 -5.78 3.59
N ALA A 215 -1.30 -5.00 2.54
CA ALA A 215 -1.56 -3.58 2.64
C ALA A 215 -2.71 -3.18 1.71
N LEU A 216 -3.57 -2.27 2.17
CA LEU A 216 -4.71 -1.76 1.43
C LEU A 216 -4.52 -0.27 1.14
N GLU A 217 -4.47 0.09 -0.14
CA GLU A 217 -4.49 1.47 -0.60
C GLU A 217 -5.92 1.91 -0.97
N VAL A 218 -6.32 3.08 -0.51
CA VAL A 218 -7.60 3.76 -0.80
C VAL A 218 -7.36 5.25 -1.01
N ASN A 219 -8.39 6.00 -1.42
CA ASN A 219 -8.30 7.46 -1.54
C ASN A 219 -7.83 8.11 -0.23
N GLY A 220 -6.96 9.12 -0.34
CA GLY A 220 -6.45 9.87 0.80
C GLY A 220 -7.57 10.48 1.64
N GLY A 221 -7.49 10.32 2.96
CA GLY A 221 -8.52 10.74 3.92
C GLY A 221 -9.69 9.77 4.07
N ALA A 222 -9.86 8.77 3.20
CA ALA A 222 -10.99 7.85 3.27
C ALA A 222 -10.95 6.98 4.52
N LEU A 223 -9.77 6.52 4.96
CA LEU A 223 -9.66 5.72 6.18
C LEU A 223 -10.20 6.51 7.39
N ALA A 224 -9.82 7.78 7.51
CA ALA A 224 -10.29 8.64 8.58
C ALA A 224 -11.79 8.95 8.48
N ALA A 225 -12.29 9.24 7.27
CA ALA A 225 -13.70 9.53 7.02
C ALA A 225 -14.62 8.34 7.40
N HIS A 226 -14.14 7.11 7.20
CA HIS A 226 -14.85 5.88 7.57
C HIS A 226 -14.47 5.34 8.96
N GLY A 227 -13.73 6.11 9.77
CA GLY A 227 -13.39 5.71 11.14
C GLY A 227 -12.46 4.49 11.26
N VAL A 228 -11.70 4.19 10.20
CA VAL A 228 -10.74 3.08 10.17
C VAL A 228 -9.50 3.44 10.98
N ARG A 229 -9.14 2.62 11.97
CA ARG A 229 -8.03 2.90 12.88
C ARG A 229 -7.27 1.62 13.24
N ALA A 230 -5.97 1.78 13.45
CA ALA A 230 -5.10 0.71 13.93
C ALA A 230 -5.61 0.11 15.26
N GLY A 231 -5.55 -1.22 15.37
CA GLY A 231 -5.98 -1.99 16.53
C GLY A 231 -7.50 -2.10 16.74
N HIS A 232 -8.31 -1.44 15.90
CA HIS A 232 -9.77 -1.38 16.07
C HIS A 232 -10.52 -1.90 14.84
N SER A 233 -9.94 -1.72 13.66
CA SER A 233 -10.59 -2.07 12.40
C SER A 233 -10.03 -3.36 11.82
N ARG A 234 -10.86 -4.06 11.05
CA ARG A 234 -10.49 -5.26 10.31
C ARG A 234 -11.08 -5.22 8.91
N ALA A 235 -10.24 -5.49 7.91
CA ALA A 235 -10.65 -5.75 6.54
C ALA A 235 -10.93 -7.26 6.38
N VAL A 236 -12.18 -7.61 6.09
CA VAL A 236 -12.61 -9.00 5.89
C VAL A 236 -13.39 -9.12 4.58
N PRO A 237 -13.54 -10.33 4.00
CA PRO A 237 -14.50 -10.51 2.92
C PRO A 237 -15.88 -10.01 3.34
N CYS A 238 -16.58 -9.31 2.45
CA CYS A 238 -17.94 -8.87 2.73
C CYS A 238 -18.86 -10.09 2.89
N THR A 239 -19.55 -10.20 4.01
CA THR A 239 -20.47 -11.32 4.32
C THR A 239 -21.88 -11.10 3.81
N THR A 240 -22.20 -9.88 3.35
CA THR A 240 -23.51 -9.54 2.77
C THR A 240 -23.29 -8.75 1.49
N ASP A 241 -23.73 -9.27 0.35
CA ASP A 241 -23.94 -8.48 -0.86
C ASP A 241 -25.15 -7.58 -0.64
N ARG A 242 -24.97 -6.43 0.02
CA ARG A 242 -25.97 -5.38 -0.07
C ARG A 242 -25.76 -4.68 -1.41
N PRO A 243 -26.75 -4.69 -2.32
CA PRO A 243 -26.63 -3.95 -3.58
C PRO A 243 -26.42 -2.47 -3.28
N ARG A 244 -25.63 -1.81 -4.14
CA ARG A 244 -25.36 -0.37 -4.08
C ARG A 244 -26.70 0.36 -4.15
N ALA A 245 -26.93 1.33 -3.26
CA ALA A 245 -28.03 2.28 -3.45
C ALA A 245 -27.55 3.25 -4.53
N ASP A 246 -28.14 3.13 -5.71
CA ASP A 246 -27.94 4.03 -6.85
C ASP A 246 -28.56 5.41 -6.59
#